data_AF-A0A4R5ME49-F1
#
_entry.id   AF-A0A4R5ME49-F1
#
_cell.length_a   1.000
_cell.length_b   1.000
_cell.length_c   1.000
_cell.angle_alpha   90.00
_cell.angle_beta   90.00
_cell.angle_gamma   90.00
#
_symmetry.space_group_name_H-M   'P 1'
#
loop_
_entity.id
_entity.type
_entity.pdbx_description
1 polymer ?
#
loop_
_entity_poly.entity_id
_entity_poly.type
_entity_poly.pdbx_seq_one_letter_code
_entity_poly.pdbx_strand_id
1 'polypeptide(L)'
;MQLLKDIVTLLSDKDGSLTDALLKTKVLMHHIGHKELAGWVNDELNGYAGGTPVPAYRVIPVRLAGNLRNIAWYYQDQTLPTGHLSDKERKYLMQNELRESIRVLEEYASKPTGHLIHRLAPEFYGKLSEALDGVWLESAWTQMAPTQVMSVLIEVRSRLLDFALNLQGELGDVAEDNMKEAARGIDAAGMFSSAVFGDNVTVVIGNSNETTITNTVTKGDFAALAKAFKDTGVSEIDVNELKVAVDDDDSKAVAETKQFGPRVKAWMGKMSAKAIDGAWSIGIGAAGNLLADALGSYYGIK
;
A
#
# COMPACT_ATOMS: atom_id res chain seq x y z
N MET A 1 -9.97 -7.21 26.86
CA MET A 1 -10.57 -5.86 26.88
C MET A 1 -9.59 -4.78 27.31
N GLN A 2 -8.74 -5.03 28.32
CA GLN A 2 -7.82 -4.01 28.81
C GLN A 2 -6.71 -3.76 27.80
N LEU A 3 -6.23 -4.82 27.12
CA LEU A 3 -5.20 -4.68 26.07
C LEU A 3 -5.66 -3.86 24.86
N LEU A 4 -6.86 -4.10 24.33
CA LEU A 4 -7.40 -3.33 23.19
C LEU A 4 -7.70 -1.88 23.56
N LYS A 5 -8.33 -1.64 24.71
CA LYS A 5 -8.56 -0.28 25.23
C LYS A 5 -7.26 0.46 25.46
N ASP A 6 -6.25 -0.22 26.01
CA ASP A 6 -4.91 0.34 26.20
C ASP A 6 -4.25 0.72 24.88
N ILE A 7 -4.35 -0.15 23.85
CA ILE A 7 -3.81 0.13 22.50
C ILE A 7 -4.51 1.36 21.91
N VAL A 8 -5.85 1.41 21.94
CA VAL A 8 -6.60 2.56 21.43
C VAL A 8 -6.25 3.83 22.20
N THR A 9 -6.07 3.74 23.52
CA THR A 9 -5.69 4.90 24.35
C THR A 9 -4.28 5.38 23.99
N LEU A 10 -3.31 4.47 23.86
CA LEU A 10 -1.95 4.79 23.45
C LEU A 10 -1.86 5.37 22.03
N LEU A 11 -2.68 4.88 21.11
CA LEU A 11 -2.72 5.37 19.73
C LEU A 11 -3.49 6.68 19.58
N SER A 12 -4.44 6.95 20.49
CA SER A 12 -5.19 8.20 20.54
C SER A 12 -4.43 9.32 21.23
N ASP A 13 -3.49 8.98 22.12
CA ASP A 13 -2.63 9.97 22.76
C ASP A 13 -1.57 10.49 21.77
N LYS A 14 -1.41 11.80 21.74
CA LYS A 14 -0.42 12.47 20.90
C LYS A 14 1.00 12.07 21.28
N ASP A 15 1.25 11.97 22.59
CA ASP A 15 2.55 11.64 23.18
C ASP A 15 2.72 10.14 23.46
N GLY A 16 1.73 9.33 23.07
CA GLY A 16 1.79 7.88 23.19
C GLY A 16 2.91 7.27 22.34
N SER A 17 3.72 6.42 22.98
CA SER A 17 4.77 5.63 22.34
C SER A 17 4.15 4.65 21.33
N LEU A 18 4.40 4.89 20.04
CA LEU A 18 3.93 4.01 18.97
C LEU A 18 4.61 2.64 19.07
N THR A 19 5.87 2.63 19.52
CA THR A 19 6.60 1.41 19.84
C THR A 19 5.85 0.54 20.86
N ASP A 20 5.33 1.12 21.93
CA ASP A 20 4.60 0.36 22.96
C ASP A 20 3.25 -0.14 22.46
N ALA A 21 2.54 0.65 21.65
CA ALA A 21 1.30 0.25 21.01
C ALA A 21 1.52 -0.94 20.05
N LEU A 22 2.60 -0.92 19.26
CA LEU A 22 2.99 -2.02 18.37
C LEU A 22 3.36 -3.30 19.14
N LEU A 23 4.10 -3.17 20.25
CA LEU A 23 4.42 -4.32 21.12
C LEU A 23 3.17 -4.94 21.74
N LYS A 24 2.24 -4.14 22.25
CA LYS A 24 0.95 -4.63 22.75
C LYS A 24 0.11 -5.28 21.64
N THR A 25 0.13 -4.70 20.44
CA THR A 25 -0.53 -5.28 19.25
C THR A 25 0.07 -6.64 18.91
N LYS A 26 1.39 -6.81 19.00
CA LYS A 26 2.05 -8.12 18.80
C LYS A 26 1.57 -9.17 19.79
N VAL A 27 1.40 -8.80 21.06
CA VAL A 27 0.86 -9.69 22.10
C VAL A 27 -0.58 -10.08 21.80
N LEU A 28 -1.39 -9.12 21.36
CA LEU A 28 -2.77 -9.33 20.93
C LEU A 28 -2.85 -10.32 19.76
N MET A 29 -2.05 -10.14 18.72
CA MET A 29 -1.99 -11.04 17.56
C MET A 29 -1.63 -12.47 17.95
N HIS A 30 -0.71 -12.63 18.90
CA HIS A 30 -0.35 -13.95 19.41
C HIS A 30 -1.52 -14.63 20.15
N HIS A 31 -2.34 -13.86 20.88
CA HIS A 31 -3.53 -14.39 21.56
C HIS A 31 -4.63 -14.80 20.58
N ILE A 32 -4.85 -14.02 19.53
CA ILE A 32 -5.87 -14.28 18.49
C ILE A 32 -5.44 -15.44 17.57
N GLY A 33 -4.13 -15.73 17.48
CA GLY A 33 -3.59 -16.91 16.78
C GLY A 33 -3.21 -16.67 15.33
N HIS A 34 -3.20 -15.43 14.85
CA HIS A 34 -2.77 -15.07 13.50
C HIS A 34 -1.28 -14.70 13.49
N LYS A 35 -0.42 -15.69 13.28
CA LYS A 35 1.05 -15.51 13.23
C LYS A 35 1.52 -14.67 12.04
N GLU A 36 0.77 -14.65 10.94
CA GLU A 36 1.13 -13.95 9.71
C GLU A 36 1.10 -12.42 9.89
N LEU A 37 0.20 -11.93 10.76
CA LEU A 37 0.06 -10.50 11.08
C LEU A 37 1.20 -9.97 11.96
N ALA A 38 1.98 -10.86 12.58
CA ALA A 38 3.19 -10.48 13.29
C ALA A 38 4.33 -10.07 12.35
N GLY A 39 4.27 -10.41 11.05
CA GLY A 39 5.30 -10.07 10.06
C GLY A 39 5.48 -8.55 9.94
N TRP A 40 4.42 -7.85 9.56
CA TRP A 40 4.44 -6.38 9.45
C TRP A 40 4.79 -5.70 10.78
N VAL A 41 4.20 -6.15 11.89
CA VAL A 41 4.51 -5.57 13.21
C VAL A 41 5.98 -5.76 13.56
N ASN A 42 6.59 -6.91 13.20
CA ASN A 42 8.01 -7.14 13.39
C ASN A 42 8.86 -6.27 12.46
N ASP A 43 8.46 -6.09 11.21
CA ASP A 43 9.20 -5.24 10.27
C ASP A 43 9.15 -3.76 10.68
N GLU A 44 8.01 -3.29 11.19
CA GLU A 44 7.87 -1.94 11.74
C GLU A 44 8.71 -1.74 13.02
N LEU A 45 8.75 -2.73 13.90
CA LEU A 45 9.51 -2.68 15.16
C LEU A 45 11.03 -2.85 14.96
N ASN A 46 11.46 -3.73 14.06
CA ASN A 46 12.87 -4.05 13.86
C ASN A 46 13.52 -3.27 12.70
N GLY A 47 12.70 -2.72 11.81
CA GLY A 47 13.14 -2.15 10.54
C GLY A 47 13.09 -3.19 9.40
N TYR A 48 13.08 -2.67 8.19
CA TYR A 48 12.96 -3.44 6.95
C TYR A 48 14.35 -3.88 6.47
N ALA A 49 14.54 -5.18 6.26
CA ALA A 49 15.79 -5.73 5.72
C ALA A 49 16.08 -5.20 4.29
N GLY A 50 17.36 -5.23 3.89
CA GLY A 50 17.75 -4.87 2.54
C GLY A 50 17.14 -5.84 1.51
N GLY A 51 16.40 -5.30 0.54
CA GLY A 51 15.79 -6.08 -0.54
C GLY A 51 14.34 -6.52 -0.30
N THR A 52 13.76 -6.33 0.88
CA THR A 52 12.31 -6.44 1.06
C THR A 52 11.61 -5.17 0.57
N PRO A 53 10.42 -5.30 -0.05
CA PRO A 53 9.61 -4.15 -0.40
C PRO A 53 9.16 -3.43 0.87
N VAL A 54 9.23 -2.10 0.87
CA VAL A 54 8.69 -1.27 1.94
C VAL A 54 7.29 -0.79 1.56
N PRO A 55 6.40 -0.56 2.53
CA PRO A 55 5.10 0.05 2.27
C PRO A 55 5.23 1.44 1.62
N ALA A 56 4.26 1.83 0.81
CA ALA A 56 4.29 3.09 0.07
C ALA A 56 4.43 4.32 0.99
N TYR A 57 3.82 4.30 2.18
CA TYR A 57 3.94 5.36 3.17
C TYR A 57 5.35 5.49 3.79
N ARG A 58 6.22 4.46 3.65
CA ARG A 58 7.64 4.54 4.05
C ARG A 58 8.51 5.22 2.97
N VAL A 59 7.97 5.47 1.78
CA VAL A 59 8.68 6.15 0.68
C VAL A 59 8.39 7.64 0.75
N ILE A 60 9.38 8.42 1.16
CA ILE A 60 9.23 9.88 1.30
C ILE A 60 9.97 10.61 0.19
N PRO A 61 9.44 11.73 -0.32
CA PRO A 61 10.19 12.60 -1.21
C PRO A 61 11.33 13.26 -0.43
N VAL A 62 12.50 13.43 -1.04
CA VAL A 62 13.65 14.09 -0.39
C VAL A 62 14.12 15.29 -1.20
N ARG A 63 14.65 16.29 -0.49
CA ARG A 63 15.26 17.44 -1.14
C ARG A 63 16.69 17.10 -1.54
N LEU A 64 16.98 17.20 -2.83
CA LEU A 64 18.34 17.10 -3.33
C LEU A 64 19.02 18.47 -3.21
N ALA A 65 20.06 18.56 -2.40
CA ALA A 65 20.79 19.79 -2.14
C ALA A 65 22.30 19.61 -2.34
N GLY A 66 23.00 20.70 -2.58
CA GLY A 66 24.44 20.69 -2.75
C GLY A 66 25.09 22.06 -2.52
N ASN A 67 26.40 22.02 -2.33
CA ASN A 67 27.23 23.22 -2.29
C ASN A 67 27.83 23.45 -3.67
N LEU A 68 27.64 24.65 -4.19
CA LEU A 68 28.14 25.09 -5.49
C LEU A 68 29.24 26.13 -5.28
N ARG A 69 30.26 26.09 -6.12
CA ARG A 69 31.35 27.07 -6.09
C ARG A 69 31.59 27.60 -7.49
N ASN A 70 32.00 28.85 -7.62
CA ASN A 70 32.73 29.31 -8.79
C ASN A 70 34.00 30.04 -8.34
N ILE A 71 34.69 30.71 -9.27
CA ILE A 71 35.97 31.37 -8.97
C ILE A 71 35.80 32.50 -7.92
N ALA A 72 34.62 33.12 -7.83
CA ALA A 72 34.38 34.31 -7.01
C ALA A 72 33.46 34.07 -5.80
N TRP A 73 32.55 33.09 -5.87
CA TRP A 73 31.44 32.91 -4.95
C TRP A 73 31.28 31.46 -4.52
N TYR A 74 30.78 31.29 -3.30
CA TYR A 74 30.43 30.01 -2.71
C TYR A 74 28.95 30.02 -2.32
N TYR A 75 28.17 29.13 -2.92
CA TYR A 75 26.73 29.00 -2.69
C TYR A 75 26.48 27.73 -1.90
N GLN A 76 25.99 27.89 -0.67
CA GLN A 76 25.70 26.77 0.23
C GLN A 76 24.22 26.38 0.17
N ASP A 77 23.94 25.11 0.43
CA ASP A 77 22.58 24.56 0.59
C ASP A 77 21.62 24.92 -0.56
N GLN A 78 22.11 24.80 -1.79
CA GLN A 78 21.31 25.07 -2.99
C GLN A 78 20.58 23.80 -3.44
N THR A 79 19.31 23.94 -3.81
CA THR A 79 18.55 22.84 -4.41
C THR A 79 19.08 22.57 -5.81
N LEU A 80 19.46 21.32 -6.10
CA LEU A 80 20.03 20.97 -7.40
C LEU A 80 18.93 20.73 -8.44
N PRO A 81 19.11 21.20 -9.70
CA PRO A 81 18.20 20.88 -10.78
C PRO A 81 18.24 19.38 -11.11
N THR A 82 17.08 18.78 -11.33
CA THR A 82 16.93 17.36 -11.67
C THR A 82 16.19 17.13 -12.99
N GLY A 83 15.83 18.20 -13.70
CA GLY A 83 15.03 18.13 -14.93
C GLY A 83 15.74 17.48 -16.12
N HIS A 84 17.07 17.40 -16.09
CA HIS A 84 17.89 16.74 -17.11
C HIS A 84 18.13 15.25 -16.84
N LEU A 85 17.80 14.77 -15.63
CA LEU A 85 18.00 13.37 -15.25
C LEU A 85 16.88 12.49 -15.82
N SER A 86 17.17 11.21 -16.07
CA SER A 86 16.14 10.26 -16.44
C SER A 86 15.15 10.03 -15.28
N ASP A 87 13.91 9.61 -15.59
CA ASP A 87 12.89 9.36 -14.56
C ASP A 87 13.34 8.36 -13.49
N LYS A 88 14.14 7.35 -13.89
CA LYS A 88 14.69 6.35 -12.97
C LYS A 88 15.68 6.96 -11.98
N GLU A 89 16.58 7.80 -12.46
CA GLU A 89 17.58 8.48 -11.63
C GLU A 89 16.92 9.53 -10.73
N ARG A 90 15.94 10.26 -11.28
CA ARG A 90 15.16 11.22 -10.52
C ARG A 90 14.43 10.55 -9.37
N LYS A 91 13.79 9.39 -9.61
CA LYS A 91 13.13 8.62 -8.56
C LYS A 91 14.12 8.17 -7.49
N TYR A 92 15.29 7.68 -7.88
CA TYR A 92 16.34 7.24 -6.96
C TYR A 92 16.92 8.37 -6.09
N LEU A 93 17.10 9.57 -6.66
CA LEU A 93 17.72 10.71 -5.96
C LEU A 93 16.71 11.58 -5.20
N MET A 94 15.43 11.57 -5.60
CA MET A 94 14.38 12.39 -5.01
C MET A 94 13.41 11.60 -4.12
N GLN A 95 13.61 10.29 -3.94
CA GLN A 95 12.85 9.48 -2.99
C GLN A 95 13.80 8.74 -2.06
N ASN A 96 13.42 8.61 -0.80
CA ASN A 96 14.11 7.78 0.16
C ASN A 96 13.13 6.80 0.81
N GLU A 97 13.60 5.58 1.00
CA GLU A 97 12.86 4.53 1.69
C GLU A 97 13.27 4.52 3.17
N LEU A 98 12.34 4.86 4.07
CA LEU A 98 12.58 4.80 5.52
C LEU A 98 12.49 3.35 5.99
N ARG A 99 13.65 2.68 6.02
CA ARG A 99 13.79 1.28 6.40
C ARG A 99 14.08 1.08 7.89
N GLU A 100 14.35 2.16 8.62
CA GLU A 100 14.66 2.12 10.05
C GLU A 100 13.44 1.70 10.88
N SER A 101 13.73 1.18 12.08
CA SER A 101 12.69 0.84 13.05
C SER A 101 11.90 2.07 13.50
N ILE A 102 10.64 1.84 13.90
CA ILE A 102 9.76 2.92 14.33
C ILE A 102 10.34 3.75 15.48
N ARG A 103 11.03 3.09 16.43
CA ARG A 103 11.70 3.75 17.56
C ARG A 103 12.77 4.74 17.10
N VAL A 104 13.52 4.38 16.06
CA VAL A 104 14.55 5.25 15.48
C VAL A 104 13.88 6.44 14.78
N LEU A 105 12.76 6.20 14.08
CA LEU A 105 11.98 7.27 13.47
C LEU A 105 11.35 8.22 14.50
N GLU A 106 10.83 7.71 15.63
CA GLU A 106 10.33 8.51 16.75
C GLU A 106 11.43 9.43 17.32
N GLU A 107 12.64 8.89 17.52
CA GLU A 107 13.80 9.65 17.98
C GLU A 107 14.28 10.70 16.95
N TYR A 108 14.11 10.44 15.66
CA TYR A 108 14.39 11.44 14.62
C TYR A 108 13.33 12.54 14.58
N ALA A 109 12.06 12.18 14.70
CA ALA A 109 10.95 13.12 14.72
C ALA A 109 10.97 14.03 15.95
N SER A 110 11.50 13.57 17.09
CA SER A 110 11.62 14.35 18.33
C SER A 110 12.59 15.55 18.23
N LYS A 111 13.40 15.62 17.17
CA LYS A 111 14.41 16.67 16.95
C LYS A 111 13.94 17.65 15.87
N PRO A 112 13.19 18.71 16.22
CA PRO A 112 12.52 19.59 15.26
C PRO A 112 13.47 20.42 14.37
N THR A 113 14.74 20.57 14.75
CA THR A 113 15.73 21.40 14.03
C THR A 113 16.76 20.57 13.25
N GLY A 114 16.73 19.24 13.37
CA GLY A 114 17.65 18.35 12.67
C GLY A 114 17.13 18.00 11.28
N HIS A 115 18.01 17.91 10.29
CA HIS A 115 17.69 17.24 9.04
C HIS A 115 18.46 15.93 8.97
N LEU A 116 17.79 14.90 8.45
CA LEU A 116 18.47 13.66 8.13
C LEU A 116 19.14 13.84 6.76
N ILE A 117 20.47 13.78 6.76
CA ILE A 117 21.30 14.06 5.59
C ILE A 117 21.95 12.77 5.15
N HIS A 118 21.68 12.36 3.91
CA HIS A 118 22.41 11.28 3.26
C HIS A 118 23.31 11.87 2.18
N ARG A 119 24.63 11.74 2.37
CA ARG A 119 25.61 12.26 1.42
C ARG A 119 25.63 11.40 0.16
N LEU A 120 25.57 12.06 -0.99
CA LEU A 120 25.68 11.38 -2.27
C LEU A 120 27.14 11.07 -2.60
N ALA A 121 27.36 9.90 -3.18
CA ALA A 121 28.66 9.49 -3.66
C ALA A 121 29.15 10.43 -4.78
N PRO A 122 30.46 10.69 -4.87
CA PRO A 122 31.03 11.57 -5.90
C PRO A 122 30.72 11.16 -7.34
N GLU A 123 30.40 9.88 -7.58
CA GLU A 123 30.00 9.35 -8.88
C GLU A 123 28.78 10.07 -9.47
N PHE A 124 27.89 10.59 -8.62
CA PHE A 124 26.72 11.34 -9.05
C PHE A 124 27.04 12.79 -9.44
N TYR A 125 28.20 13.33 -9.04
CA TYR A 125 28.46 14.78 -9.13
C TYR A 125 28.61 15.23 -10.58
N GLY A 126 29.23 14.42 -11.44
CA GLY A 126 29.33 14.70 -12.86
C GLY A 126 27.96 14.93 -13.50
N LYS A 127 27.05 13.96 -13.32
CA LYS A 127 25.67 14.09 -13.83
C LYS A 127 24.91 15.26 -13.23
N LEU A 128 25.02 15.46 -11.92
CA LEU A 128 24.33 16.57 -11.24
C LEU A 128 24.84 17.95 -11.69
N SER A 129 26.10 18.03 -12.14
CA SER A 129 26.70 19.27 -12.64
C SER A 129 26.32 19.61 -14.09
N GLU A 130 25.77 18.69 -14.88
CA GLU A 130 25.45 18.94 -16.30
C GLU A 130 24.43 20.07 -16.50
N ALA A 131 23.50 20.24 -15.56
CA ALA A 131 22.51 21.32 -15.60
C ALA A 131 22.99 22.62 -14.92
N LEU A 132 24.24 22.68 -14.48
CA LEU A 132 24.81 23.83 -13.80
C LEU A 132 25.77 24.58 -14.75
N ASP A 133 25.50 25.86 -15.00
CA ASP A 133 26.35 26.69 -15.85
C ASP A 133 27.27 27.58 -15.00
N GLY A 134 28.56 27.61 -15.33
CA GLY A 134 29.56 28.46 -14.68
C GLY A 134 29.83 28.17 -13.19
N VAL A 135 29.30 27.09 -12.63
CA VAL A 135 29.50 26.68 -11.23
C VAL A 135 29.82 25.18 -11.12
N TRP A 136 30.70 24.84 -10.18
CA TRP A 136 31.13 23.47 -9.88
C TRP A 136 30.38 22.95 -8.65
N LEU A 137 29.89 21.73 -8.71
CA LEU A 137 29.33 21.02 -7.57
C LEU A 137 30.46 20.46 -6.69
N GLU A 138 30.56 20.93 -5.45
CA GLU A 138 31.58 20.46 -4.50
C GLU A 138 31.09 19.29 -3.64
N SER A 139 29.81 19.33 -3.27
CA SER A 139 29.19 18.27 -2.47
C SER A 139 27.70 18.23 -2.74
N ALA A 140 27.12 17.04 -2.70
CA ALA A 140 25.68 16.83 -2.82
C ALA A 140 25.18 15.87 -1.75
N TRP A 141 23.95 16.10 -1.30
CA TRP A 141 23.27 15.26 -0.33
C TRP A 141 21.76 15.30 -0.55
N THR A 142 21.09 14.25 -0.09
CA THR A 142 19.64 14.28 0.07
C THR A 142 19.30 14.64 1.51
N GLN A 143 18.28 15.46 1.65
CA GLN A 143 17.84 16.03 2.92
C GLN A 143 16.39 15.65 3.16
N MET A 144 16.15 15.04 4.31
CA MET A 144 14.82 14.65 4.81
C MET A 144 14.40 15.61 5.92
N ALA A 145 13.18 16.11 5.83
CA ALA A 145 12.60 16.95 6.87
C ALA A 145 11.97 16.07 7.97
N PRO A 146 12.10 16.43 9.26
CA PRO A 146 11.45 15.71 10.36
C PRO A 146 9.93 15.58 10.16
N THR A 147 9.31 16.56 9.50
CA THR A 147 7.88 16.54 9.17
C THR A 147 7.46 15.36 8.29
N GLN A 148 8.36 14.90 7.43
CA GLN A 148 8.09 13.73 6.58
C GLN A 148 8.14 12.44 7.39
N VAL A 149 9.10 12.33 8.31
CA VAL A 149 9.15 11.21 9.27
C VAL A 149 7.93 11.22 10.18
N MET A 150 7.49 12.39 10.67
CA MET A 150 6.26 12.53 11.44
C MET A 150 5.03 12.05 10.65
N SER A 151 4.95 12.37 9.36
CA SER A 151 3.86 11.89 8.50
C SER A 151 3.81 10.36 8.43
N VAL A 152 4.97 9.71 8.34
CA VAL A 152 5.07 8.24 8.35
C VAL A 152 4.61 7.66 9.69
N LEU A 153 5.04 8.25 10.81
CA LEU A 153 4.60 7.82 12.15
C LEU A 153 3.08 7.95 12.33
N ILE A 154 2.48 9.03 11.81
CA ILE A 154 1.04 9.26 11.84
C ILE A 154 0.30 8.22 11.00
N GLU A 155 0.80 7.91 9.80
CA GLU A 155 0.22 6.86 8.95
C GLU A 155 0.22 5.50 9.64
N VAL A 156 1.34 5.09 10.24
CA VAL A 156 1.43 3.83 10.99
C VAL A 156 0.45 3.83 12.17
N ARG A 157 0.37 4.94 12.91
CA ARG A 157 -0.57 5.12 14.03
C ARG A 157 -2.02 5.02 13.57
N SER A 158 -2.39 5.68 12.47
CA SER A 158 -3.75 5.65 11.91
C SER A 158 -4.15 4.23 11.53
N ARG A 159 -3.29 3.53 10.79
CA ARG A 159 -3.56 2.15 10.32
C ARG A 159 -3.73 1.17 11.49
N LEU A 160 -2.90 1.30 12.52
CA LEU A 160 -3.05 0.52 13.75
C LEU A 160 -4.34 0.84 14.50
N LEU A 161 -4.71 2.12 14.56
CA LEU A 161 -5.93 2.57 15.22
C LEU A 161 -7.16 2.05 14.50
N ASP A 162 -7.19 2.16 13.17
CA ASP A 162 -8.26 1.63 12.32
C ASP A 162 -8.40 0.11 12.51
N PHE A 163 -7.29 -0.61 12.52
CA PHE A 163 -7.30 -2.04 12.83
C PHE A 163 -7.86 -2.33 14.24
N ALA A 164 -7.39 -1.62 15.26
CA ALA A 164 -7.81 -1.82 16.64
C ALA A 164 -9.31 -1.53 16.83
N LEU A 165 -9.83 -0.46 16.22
CA LEU A 165 -11.24 -0.08 16.27
C LEU A 165 -12.12 -1.08 15.52
N ASN A 166 -11.71 -1.51 14.33
CA ASN A 166 -12.45 -2.51 13.55
C ASN A 166 -12.51 -3.84 14.30
N LEU A 167 -11.37 -4.29 14.85
CA LEU A 167 -11.31 -5.50 15.65
C LEU A 167 -12.18 -5.41 16.92
N GLN A 168 -12.20 -4.25 17.59
CA GLN A 168 -13.06 -4.01 18.75
C GLN A 168 -14.55 -4.05 18.37
N GLY A 169 -14.92 -3.52 17.20
CA GLY A 169 -16.29 -3.55 16.68
C GLY A 169 -16.80 -4.97 16.42
N GLU A 170 -15.96 -5.82 15.82
CA GLU A 170 -16.30 -7.21 15.49
C GLU A 170 -16.26 -8.16 16.70
N LEU A 171 -15.25 -8.03 17.59
CA LEU A 171 -15.19 -8.89 18.78
C LEU A 171 -16.28 -8.53 19.80
N GLY A 172 -16.64 -7.26 19.97
CA GLY A 172 -17.49 -6.83 21.08
C GLY A 172 -16.80 -6.98 22.45
N ASP A 173 -17.57 -7.02 23.54
CA ASP A 173 -17.06 -7.08 24.91
C ASP A 173 -16.74 -8.53 25.35
N VAL A 174 -15.62 -9.06 24.87
CA VAL A 174 -15.18 -10.44 25.17
C VAL A 174 -14.01 -10.43 26.15
N ALA A 175 -14.08 -11.30 27.16
CA ALA A 175 -12.97 -11.55 28.08
C ALA A 175 -11.71 -12.04 27.32
N GLU A 176 -10.52 -11.62 27.78
CA GLU A 176 -9.23 -11.93 27.13
C GLU A 176 -8.98 -13.44 26.98
N ASP A 177 -9.45 -14.24 27.94
CA ASP A 177 -9.32 -15.70 27.92
C ASP A 177 -10.14 -16.37 26.80
N ASN A 178 -11.21 -15.73 26.34
CA ASN A 178 -12.08 -16.23 25.28
C ASN A 178 -11.83 -15.56 23.92
N MET A 179 -10.87 -14.64 23.81
CA MET A 179 -10.59 -13.91 22.57
C MET A 179 -10.25 -14.83 21.40
N LYS A 180 -9.55 -15.93 21.66
CA LYS A 180 -9.21 -16.91 20.63
C LYS A 180 -10.44 -17.64 20.09
N GLU A 181 -11.45 -17.86 20.92
CA GLU A 181 -12.70 -18.51 20.50
C GLU A 181 -13.68 -17.51 19.88
N ALA A 182 -13.76 -16.28 20.39
CA ALA A 182 -14.58 -15.23 19.78
C ALA A 182 -14.02 -14.75 18.43
N ALA A 183 -12.71 -14.81 18.24
CA ALA A 183 -12.09 -14.55 16.94
C ALA A 183 -12.23 -15.72 15.94
N ARG A 184 -12.68 -16.91 16.37
CA ARG A 184 -12.99 -18.01 15.45
C ARG A 184 -14.26 -17.68 14.66
N GLY A 185 -14.06 -17.09 13.48
CA GLY A 185 -15.12 -16.65 12.59
C GLY A 185 -14.95 -15.20 12.13
N ILE A 186 -14.12 -14.41 12.81
CA ILE A 186 -13.74 -13.06 12.39
C ILE A 186 -12.50 -13.17 11.51
N ASP A 187 -12.53 -12.57 10.33
CA ASP A 187 -11.36 -12.47 9.45
C ASP A 187 -10.42 -11.35 9.91
N ALA A 188 -9.83 -11.52 11.10
CA ALA A 188 -8.89 -10.55 11.66
C ALA A 188 -7.67 -10.33 10.75
N ALA A 189 -7.31 -11.33 9.93
CA ALA A 189 -6.24 -11.23 8.95
C ALA A 189 -6.61 -10.36 7.76
N GLY A 190 -7.80 -10.55 7.18
CA GLY A 190 -8.32 -9.67 6.12
C GLY A 190 -8.53 -8.24 6.61
N MET A 191 -9.03 -8.05 7.83
CA MET A 191 -9.21 -6.71 8.43
C MET A 191 -7.88 -5.99 8.62
N PHE A 192 -6.86 -6.69 9.12
CA PHE A 192 -5.51 -6.14 9.25
C PHE A 192 -4.91 -5.83 7.88
N SER A 193 -5.03 -6.75 6.92
CA SER A 193 -4.53 -6.53 5.56
C SER A 193 -5.22 -5.34 4.90
N SER A 194 -6.52 -5.16 5.12
CA SER A 194 -7.27 -4.00 4.63
C SER A 194 -6.83 -2.70 5.29
N ALA A 195 -6.61 -2.69 6.62
CA ALA A 195 -6.19 -1.50 7.33
C ALA A 195 -4.73 -1.12 7.03
N VAL A 196 -3.84 -2.11 6.93
CA VAL A 196 -2.40 -1.91 6.81
C VAL A 196 -1.95 -1.76 5.35
N PHE A 197 -2.50 -2.56 4.45
CA PHE A 197 -2.08 -2.63 3.04
C PHE A 197 -3.14 -2.13 2.04
N GLY A 198 -4.35 -1.77 2.50
CA GLY A 198 -5.33 -1.10 1.64
C GLY A 198 -4.81 0.27 1.20
N ASP A 199 -4.56 0.43 -0.09
CA ASP A 199 -4.41 1.75 -0.72
C ASP A 199 -5.80 2.39 -0.80
N ASN A 200 -5.93 3.60 -0.26
CA ASN A 200 -7.17 4.34 0.04
C ASN A 200 -7.87 3.89 1.32
N VAL A 201 -7.51 4.52 2.45
CA VAL A 201 -8.39 4.61 3.62
C VAL A 201 -9.67 5.35 3.18
N THR A 202 -10.65 4.59 2.70
CA THR A 202 -12.05 5.00 2.70
C THR A 202 -12.64 4.42 3.97
N VAL A 203 -12.77 5.26 4.99
CA VAL A 203 -13.57 4.95 6.17
C VAL A 203 -15.00 4.77 5.69
N VAL A 204 -15.43 3.52 5.52
CA VAL A 204 -16.85 3.19 5.31
C VAL A 204 -17.42 2.84 6.68
N ILE A 205 -17.74 3.87 7.46
CA ILE A 205 -18.72 3.76 8.54
C ILE A 205 -20.08 4.04 7.91
N GLY A 206 -20.78 2.98 7.50
CA GLY A 206 -22.11 3.12 6.90
C GLY A 206 -22.52 1.91 6.09
N ASN A 207 -23.74 1.44 6.31
CA ASN A 207 -24.33 0.22 5.77
C ASN A 207 -24.67 0.33 4.26
N SER A 208 -23.70 0.68 3.40
CA SER A 208 -23.90 0.89 1.96
C SER A 208 -22.63 0.59 1.18
N ASN A 209 -22.59 -0.60 0.58
CA ASN A 209 -21.46 -1.16 -0.16
C ASN A 209 -21.03 -0.33 -1.38
N GLU A 210 -19.75 0.07 -1.41
CA GLU A 210 -18.94 0.08 -2.63
C GLU A 210 -17.56 -0.52 -2.32
N THR A 211 -17.45 -1.83 -2.46
CA THR A 211 -16.19 -2.57 -2.36
C THR A 211 -15.42 -2.41 -3.67
N THR A 212 -14.33 -1.65 -3.64
CA THR A 212 -13.40 -1.60 -4.78
C THR A 212 -12.52 -2.85 -4.73
N ILE A 213 -12.83 -3.84 -5.57
CA ILE A 213 -12.04 -5.07 -5.69
C ILE A 213 -10.81 -4.75 -6.55
N THR A 214 -9.66 -4.53 -5.94
CA THR A 214 -8.38 -4.36 -6.64
C THR A 214 -7.86 -5.71 -7.12
N ASN A 215 -8.23 -6.08 -8.35
CA ASN A 215 -7.77 -7.32 -8.96
C ASN A 215 -6.44 -7.14 -9.71
N THR A 216 -5.44 -7.96 -9.35
CA THR A 216 -4.12 -7.98 -9.99
C THR A 216 -4.13 -8.86 -11.26
N VAL A 217 -5.04 -8.61 -12.20
CA VAL A 217 -5.07 -9.35 -13.48
C VAL A 217 -4.10 -8.70 -14.46
N THR A 218 -3.09 -9.45 -14.91
CA THR A 218 -2.12 -9.00 -15.91
C THR A 218 -2.62 -9.35 -17.33
N LYS A 219 -2.25 -8.52 -18.33
CA LYS A 219 -2.70 -8.68 -19.72
C LYS A 219 -2.37 -10.09 -20.26
N GLY A 220 -3.39 -10.81 -20.74
CA GLY A 220 -3.24 -12.14 -21.34
C GLY A 220 -3.01 -13.31 -20.38
N ASP A 221 -3.07 -13.09 -19.05
CA ASP A 221 -2.99 -14.17 -18.07
C ASP A 221 -4.37 -14.69 -17.68
N PHE A 222 -4.81 -15.77 -18.34
CA PHE A 222 -6.09 -16.40 -18.05
C PHE A 222 -6.09 -17.11 -16.68
N ALA A 223 -4.94 -17.56 -16.18
CA ALA A 223 -4.86 -18.21 -14.87
C ALA A 223 -5.13 -17.20 -13.75
N ALA A 224 -4.61 -15.97 -13.88
CA ALA A 224 -4.91 -14.87 -12.98
C ALA A 224 -6.40 -14.45 -13.05
N LEU A 225 -6.97 -14.39 -14.25
CA LEU A 225 -8.39 -14.08 -14.46
C LEU A 225 -9.31 -15.14 -13.84
N ALA A 226 -9.01 -16.42 -14.07
CA ALA A 226 -9.75 -17.55 -13.53
C ALA A 226 -9.69 -17.56 -11.99
N LYS A 227 -8.52 -17.28 -11.41
CA LYS A 227 -8.34 -17.19 -9.96
C LYS A 227 -9.18 -16.05 -9.38
N ALA A 228 -9.13 -14.86 -9.98
CA ALA A 228 -9.93 -13.70 -9.59
C ALA A 228 -11.43 -14.00 -9.53
N PHE A 229 -11.97 -14.74 -10.51
CA PHE A 229 -13.39 -15.12 -10.49
C PHE A 229 -13.69 -16.25 -9.50
N LYS A 230 -12.81 -17.25 -9.36
CA LYS A 230 -12.98 -18.32 -8.36
C LYS A 230 -12.97 -17.79 -6.93
N ASP A 231 -12.05 -16.85 -6.63
CA ASP A 231 -11.93 -16.22 -5.31
C ASP A 231 -13.18 -15.38 -4.96
N THR A 232 -13.95 -14.96 -5.96
CA THR A 232 -15.23 -14.25 -5.79
C THR A 232 -16.46 -15.16 -5.84
N GLY A 233 -16.26 -16.48 -5.79
CA GLY A 233 -17.36 -17.46 -5.71
C GLY A 233 -18.01 -17.80 -7.06
N VAL A 234 -17.37 -17.49 -8.19
CA VAL A 234 -17.84 -17.96 -9.50
C VAL A 234 -17.59 -19.46 -9.61
N SER A 235 -18.60 -20.21 -10.09
CA SER A 235 -18.49 -21.66 -10.24
C SER A 235 -17.42 -22.05 -11.27
N GLU A 236 -16.79 -23.21 -11.08
CA GLU A 236 -15.78 -23.71 -12.03
C GLU A 236 -16.34 -23.94 -13.44
N ILE A 237 -17.63 -24.24 -13.55
CA ILE A 237 -18.34 -24.38 -14.83
C ILE A 237 -18.36 -23.05 -15.58
N ASP A 238 -18.68 -21.95 -14.89
CA ASP A 238 -18.76 -20.61 -15.50
C ASP A 238 -17.37 -20.06 -15.85
N VAL A 239 -16.34 -20.39 -15.06
CA VAL A 239 -14.94 -20.05 -15.38
C VAL A 239 -14.44 -20.80 -16.62
N ASN A 240 -14.84 -22.07 -16.79
CA ASN A 240 -14.51 -22.83 -18.00
C ASN A 240 -15.25 -22.28 -19.23
N GLU A 241 -16.48 -21.81 -19.07
CA GLU A 241 -17.23 -21.12 -20.14
C GLU A 241 -16.57 -19.79 -20.51
N LEU A 242 -16.03 -19.05 -19.54
CA LEU A 242 -15.23 -17.85 -19.80
C LEU A 242 -13.98 -18.17 -20.63
N LYS A 243 -13.32 -19.31 -20.35
CA LYS A 243 -12.15 -19.74 -21.13
C LYS A 243 -12.47 -19.91 -22.60
N VAL A 244 -13.58 -20.60 -22.89
CA VAL A 244 -14.05 -20.81 -24.26
C VAL A 244 -14.44 -19.48 -24.91
N ALA A 245 -15.10 -18.58 -24.17
CA ALA A 245 -15.48 -17.26 -24.69
C ALA A 245 -14.27 -16.39 -25.04
N VAL A 246 -13.21 -16.45 -24.23
CA VAL A 246 -11.96 -15.70 -24.45
C VAL A 246 -11.13 -16.27 -25.60
N ASP A 247 -11.13 -17.61 -25.78
CA ASP A 247 -10.42 -18.26 -26.89
C ASP A 247 -11.14 -18.10 -28.24
N ASP A 248 -12.48 -17.94 -28.24
CA ASP A 248 -13.32 -17.75 -29.45
C ASP A 248 -13.39 -16.27 -29.89
N ASP A 249 -13.26 -15.33 -28.95
CA ASP A 249 -13.25 -13.89 -29.26
C ASP A 249 -11.87 -13.43 -29.78
N ASP A 250 -11.85 -12.64 -30.85
CA ASP A 250 -10.59 -12.09 -31.39
C ASP A 250 -10.03 -10.99 -30.45
N SER A 251 -9.05 -11.40 -29.64
CA SER A 251 -8.32 -10.53 -28.72
C SER A 251 -7.72 -9.27 -29.37
N LYS A 252 -7.44 -9.27 -30.69
CA LYS A 252 -6.93 -8.08 -31.41
C LYS A 252 -8.03 -7.08 -31.70
N ALA A 253 -9.22 -7.54 -32.09
CA ALA A 253 -10.38 -6.68 -32.33
C ALA A 253 -10.86 -6.01 -31.04
N VAL A 254 -10.76 -6.70 -29.89
CA VAL A 254 -11.10 -6.14 -28.56
C VAL A 254 -10.12 -5.03 -28.15
N ALA A 255 -8.83 -5.21 -28.42
CA ALA A 255 -7.80 -4.21 -28.12
C ALA A 255 -7.94 -2.94 -28.97
N GLU A 256 -8.40 -3.04 -30.23
CA GLU A 256 -8.59 -1.91 -31.13
C GLU A 256 -9.89 -1.15 -30.89
N THR A 257 -11.00 -1.86 -30.66
CA THR A 257 -12.33 -1.25 -30.51
C THR A 257 -12.64 -0.82 -29.07
N LYS A 258 -11.81 -1.23 -28.11
CA LYS A 258 -12.07 -1.10 -26.65
C LYS A 258 -13.43 -1.68 -26.23
N GLN A 259 -13.97 -2.61 -27.01
CA GLN A 259 -15.22 -3.28 -26.71
C GLN A 259 -14.99 -4.77 -26.60
N PHE A 260 -15.55 -5.39 -25.56
CA PHE A 260 -15.52 -6.84 -25.41
C PHE A 260 -16.17 -7.54 -26.61
N GLY A 261 -15.65 -8.71 -26.96
CA GLY A 261 -16.18 -9.53 -28.04
C GLY A 261 -17.59 -10.07 -27.71
N PRO A 262 -18.32 -10.57 -28.73
CA PRO A 262 -19.69 -11.00 -28.58
C PRO A 262 -19.84 -12.15 -27.57
N ARG A 263 -18.87 -13.06 -27.46
CA ARG A 263 -18.94 -14.19 -26.51
C ARG A 263 -18.68 -13.75 -25.08
N VAL A 264 -17.69 -12.89 -24.86
CA VAL A 264 -17.41 -12.32 -23.55
C VAL A 264 -18.57 -11.44 -23.08
N LYS A 265 -19.19 -10.64 -23.95
CA LYS A 265 -20.41 -9.87 -23.62
C LYS A 265 -21.58 -10.76 -23.20
N ALA A 266 -21.79 -11.87 -23.92
CA ALA A 266 -22.84 -12.83 -23.57
C ALA A 266 -22.57 -13.49 -22.21
N TRP A 267 -21.30 -13.84 -21.94
CA TRP A 267 -20.89 -14.39 -20.65
C TRP A 267 -21.05 -13.38 -19.51
N MET A 268 -20.65 -12.12 -19.71
CA MET A 268 -20.88 -11.03 -18.75
C MET A 268 -22.37 -10.88 -18.43
N GLY A 269 -23.24 -10.91 -19.43
CA GLY A 269 -24.69 -10.83 -19.23
C GLY A 269 -25.24 -12.00 -18.39
N LYS A 270 -24.74 -13.21 -18.62
CA LYS A 270 -25.09 -14.40 -17.82
C LYS A 270 -24.61 -14.28 -16.37
N MET A 271 -23.40 -13.78 -16.16
CA MET A 271 -22.85 -13.55 -14.81
C MET A 271 -23.59 -12.44 -14.07
N SER A 272 -23.98 -11.35 -14.75
CA SER A 272 -24.83 -10.31 -14.19
C SER A 272 -26.20 -10.86 -13.77
N ALA A 273 -26.82 -11.71 -14.60
CA ALA A 273 -28.08 -12.37 -14.24
C ALA A 273 -27.91 -13.28 -13.00
N LYS A 274 -26.80 -14.02 -12.91
CA LYS A 274 -26.48 -14.85 -11.73
C LYS A 274 -26.23 -14.05 -10.46
N ALA A 275 -25.67 -12.85 -10.57
CA ALA A 275 -25.56 -11.92 -9.44
C ALA A 275 -26.94 -11.41 -8.99
N ILE A 276 -27.84 -11.14 -9.95
CA ILE A 276 -29.22 -10.69 -9.68
C ILE A 276 -30.05 -11.79 -9.00
N ASP A 277 -29.92 -13.03 -9.48
CA ASP A 277 -30.67 -14.19 -8.97
C ASP A 277 -30.07 -14.77 -7.67
N GLY A 278 -28.98 -14.18 -7.16
CA GLY A 278 -28.31 -14.59 -5.92
C GLY A 278 -27.50 -15.89 -6.01
N ALA A 279 -27.39 -16.49 -7.20
CA ALA A 279 -26.57 -17.68 -7.46
C ALA A 279 -25.07 -17.37 -7.39
N TRP A 280 -24.70 -16.11 -7.59
CA TRP A 280 -23.36 -15.58 -7.35
C TRP A 280 -23.45 -14.64 -6.14
N SER A 281 -22.89 -15.04 -5.00
CA SER A 281 -23.02 -14.36 -3.70
C SER A 281 -22.22 -13.05 -3.59
N ILE A 282 -22.27 -12.20 -4.62
CA ILE A 282 -21.67 -10.88 -4.68
C ILE A 282 -22.76 -9.83 -4.93
N GLY A 283 -22.63 -8.63 -4.36
CA GLY A 283 -23.58 -7.55 -4.62
C GLY A 283 -23.59 -7.14 -6.10
N ILE A 284 -24.76 -6.85 -6.67
CA ILE A 284 -24.95 -6.55 -8.11
C ILE A 284 -23.98 -5.45 -8.62
N GLY A 285 -23.75 -4.40 -7.83
CA GLY A 285 -22.79 -3.34 -8.15
C GLY A 285 -21.33 -3.80 -8.14
N ALA A 286 -20.95 -4.63 -7.17
CA ALA A 286 -19.60 -5.20 -7.08
C ALA A 286 -19.35 -6.25 -8.19
N ALA A 287 -20.37 -7.02 -8.58
CA ALA A 287 -20.32 -7.92 -9.73
C ALA A 287 -20.02 -7.16 -11.04
N GLY A 288 -20.72 -6.05 -11.29
CA GLY A 288 -20.52 -5.23 -12.49
C GLY A 288 -19.09 -4.66 -12.58
N ASN A 289 -18.61 -4.09 -11.47
CA ASN A 289 -17.26 -3.54 -11.39
C ASN A 289 -16.19 -4.62 -11.57
N LEU A 290 -16.35 -5.77 -10.90
CA LEU A 290 -15.44 -6.89 -11.02
C LEU A 290 -15.34 -7.43 -12.46
N LEU A 291 -16.48 -7.61 -13.12
CA LEU A 291 -16.52 -8.07 -14.51
C LEU A 291 -15.81 -7.08 -15.43
N ALA A 292 -16.10 -5.78 -15.31
CA ALA A 292 -15.49 -4.74 -16.12
C ALA A 292 -13.98 -4.63 -15.86
N ASP A 293 -13.55 -4.67 -14.60
CA ASP A 293 -12.15 -4.48 -14.21
C ASP A 293 -11.28 -5.69 -14.52
N ALA A 294 -11.73 -6.90 -14.20
CA ALA A 294 -10.95 -8.11 -14.42
C ALA A 294 -10.79 -8.39 -15.93
N LEU A 295 -11.87 -8.28 -16.70
CA LEU A 295 -11.82 -8.45 -18.16
C LEU A 295 -11.11 -7.28 -18.83
N GLY A 296 -11.30 -6.05 -18.35
CA GLY A 296 -10.62 -4.87 -18.88
C GLY A 296 -9.10 -4.96 -18.72
N SER A 297 -8.64 -5.44 -17.56
CA SER A 297 -7.22 -5.67 -17.29
C SER A 297 -6.65 -6.84 -18.09
N TYR A 298 -7.42 -7.92 -18.29
CA TYR A 298 -7.04 -9.06 -19.12
C TYR A 298 -6.81 -8.67 -20.60
N TYR A 299 -7.70 -7.87 -21.17
CA TYR A 299 -7.59 -7.40 -22.55
C TYR A 299 -6.66 -6.17 -22.71
N GLY A 300 -6.28 -5.53 -21.61
CA GLY A 300 -5.44 -4.33 -21.61
C GLY A 300 -6.14 -3.11 -22.21
N ILE A 301 -7.46 -3.00 -21.99
CA ILE A 301 -8.30 -1.87 -22.44
C ILE A 301 -8.54 -0.83 -21.33
N LYS A 302 -7.92 -1.05 -20.16
CA LYS A 302 -7.93 -0.15 -18.99
C LYS A 302 -6.80 0.86 -19.06
#